data_AF-A0A9X4QSN9-F1
#
_entry.id   AF-A0A9X4QSN9-F1
#
_cell.length_a   1.000
_cell.length_b   1.000
_cell.length_c   1.000
_cell.angle_alpha   90.00
_cell.angle_beta   90.00
_cell.angle_gamma   90.00
#
_symmetry.space_group_name_H-M   'P 1'
#
loop_
_entity.id
_entity.type
_entity.pdbx_description
1 polymer ?
#
loop_
_entity_poly.entity_id
_entity_poly.type
_entity_poly.pdbx_seq_one_letter_code
_entity_poly.pdbx_strand_id
1 'polypeptide(L)'
;MRNTIRIAAERGIPVIGEIQFTGCQIGCHSVQKLPCPELVYEQAEAFRGIDGVVGIREHFGIAVSRMSVNTDLFREYVKNPEAPLSDLLAAVAAGYGPNATDELLAAWNLSSRAVRYIPFDASYSFCNLTHKPAKHDWDAATVPAWHWDTPAWEANRRAFYMITHATAIHPWMLEDLGLRMGEAANYFREAVKLLERALDKGVEKADDVRDQIADLNKLASSLRGSSLHYLETIAAYDVRVALKQGDREKYGKACERLGRLLDEDLANQDGDEEMREVRERFAADPETWVRLNLQQPYRYDNPVKLETFDQRW
;
A
#
# COMPACT_ATOMS: atom_id res chain seq x y z
N MET A 1 -23.19 8.38 -5.59
CA MET A 1 -23.32 7.62 -6.85
C MET A 1 -24.76 7.20 -7.14
N ARG A 2 -25.42 6.39 -6.28
CA ARG A 2 -26.79 5.88 -6.52
C ARG A 2 -27.84 6.94 -6.92
N ASN A 3 -27.84 8.12 -6.29
CA ASN A 3 -28.78 9.20 -6.65
C ASN A 3 -28.56 9.73 -8.07
N THR A 4 -27.30 9.95 -8.46
CA THR A 4 -26.95 10.41 -9.82
C THR A 4 -27.35 9.39 -10.87
N ILE A 5 -27.13 8.11 -10.58
CA ILE A 5 -27.52 7.00 -11.47
C ILE A 5 -29.04 6.94 -11.60
N ARG A 6 -29.77 7.07 -10.50
CA ARG A 6 -31.23 7.11 -10.51
C ARG A 6 -31.76 8.28 -11.35
N ILE A 7 -31.22 9.49 -11.15
CA ILE A 7 -31.63 10.68 -11.93
C ILE A 7 -31.30 10.49 -13.42
N ALA A 8 -30.16 9.90 -13.76
CA ALA A 8 -29.82 9.58 -15.14
C ALA A 8 -30.81 8.57 -15.74
N ALA A 9 -31.13 7.51 -15.00
CA ALA A 9 -32.11 6.50 -15.40
C ALA A 9 -33.52 7.09 -15.60
N GLU A 10 -33.99 7.94 -14.68
CA GLU A 10 -35.27 8.68 -14.80
C GLU A 10 -35.33 9.56 -16.07
N ARG A 11 -34.16 9.95 -16.60
CA ARG A 11 -34.02 10.76 -17.82
C ARG A 11 -33.65 9.94 -19.06
N GLY A 12 -33.58 8.61 -18.97
CA GLY A 12 -33.17 7.73 -20.07
C GLY A 12 -31.71 7.91 -20.49
N ILE A 13 -30.84 8.41 -19.61
CA ILE A 13 -29.41 8.61 -19.87
C ILE A 13 -28.65 7.36 -19.40
N PRO A 14 -27.92 6.66 -20.28
CA PRO A 14 -27.12 5.50 -19.89
C PRO A 14 -25.95 5.93 -19.00
N VAL A 15 -25.67 5.17 -17.95
CA VAL A 15 -24.52 5.39 -17.07
C VAL A 15 -23.47 4.32 -17.30
N ILE A 16 -22.23 4.75 -17.50
CA ILE A 16 -21.07 3.88 -17.61
C ILE A 16 -20.18 4.12 -16.40
N GLY A 17 -19.78 3.05 -15.73
CA GLY A 17 -18.79 3.11 -14.65
C GLY A 17 -17.38 3.23 -15.19
N GLU A 18 -16.54 4.05 -14.56
CA GLU A 18 -15.10 4.06 -14.86
C GLU A 18 -14.35 3.23 -13.81
N ILE A 19 -13.53 2.29 -14.28
CA ILE A 19 -12.56 1.54 -13.46
C ILE A 19 -11.14 1.82 -13.94
N GLN A 20 -10.19 1.50 -13.06
CA GLN A 20 -8.75 1.69 -13.27
C GLN A 20 -8.04 0.47 -12.68
N PHE A 21 -7.58 -0.45 -13.53
CA PHE A 21 -6.96 -1.70 -13.07
C PHE A 21 -5.77 -2.17 -13.91
N THR A 22 -5.47 -1.53 -15.04
CA THR A 22 -4.34 -1.86 -15.93
C THR A 22 -2.96 -1.42 -15.41
N GLY A 23 -2.84 -1.06 -14.12
CA GLY A 23 -1.59 -0.76 -13.41
C GLY A 23 -0.97 0.60 -13.77
N CYS A 24 -1.08 1.04 -15.02
CA CYS A 24 -0.41 2.25 -15.48
C CYS A 24 -1.24 3.54 -15.31
N GLN A 25 -1.69 3.87 -14.08
CA GLN A 25 -1.92 5.26 -13.57
C GLN A 25 -2.72 5.36 -12.25
N ILE A 26 -2.66 6.56 -11.62
CA ILE A 26 -3.38 7.05 -10.42
C ILE A 26 -3.38 6.04 -9.25
N GLY A 27 -2.20 5.66 -8.78
CA GLY A 27 -2.10 4.55 -7.81
C GLY A 27 -0.73 3.93 -7.74
N CYS A 28 -0.12 3.83 -8.91
CA CYS A 28 1.05 3.00 -9.18
C CYS A 28 1.79 3.48 -10.44
N HIS A 29 2.01 4.80 -10.67
CA HIS A 29 2.41 5.30 -12.00
C HIS A 29 3.73 4.73 -12.56
N SER A 30 4.54 4.05 -11.75
CA SER A 30 5.78 3.41 -12.17
C SER A 30 5.75 1.87 -12.15
N VAL A 31 4.57 1.28 -11.91
CA VAL A 31 4.32 -0.16 -11.81
C VAL A 31 3.23 -0.52 -12.82
N GLN A 32 3.60 -1.25 -13.86
CA GLN A 32 2.74 -1.50 -15.03
C GLN A 32 2.16 -2.91 -15.05
N LYS A 33 2.75 -3.83 -14.31
CA LYS A 33 2.52 -5.27 -14.34
C LYS A 33 2.19 -5.83 -12.96
N LEU A 34 1.69 -5.01 -12.04
CA LEU A 34 1.15 -5.49 -10.76
C LEU A 34 0.02 -6.51 -11.00
N PRO A 35 0.19 -7.80 -10.65
CA PRO A 35 -0.77 -8.82 -11.01
C PRO A 35 -1.83 -8.97 -9.93
N CYS A 36 -2.95 -8.26 -10.05
CA CYS A 36 -4.06 -8.30 -9.09
C CYS A 36 -5.42 -8.58 -9.77
N PRO A 37 -5.54 -9.68 -10.54
CA PRO A 37 -6.75 -9.97 -11.31
C PRO A 37 -7.99 -10.11 -10.41
N GLU A 38 -7.88 -10.67 -9.21
CA GLU A 38 -9.02 -10.79 -8.28
C GLU A 38 -9.69 -9.42 -8.00
N LEU A 39 -8.89 -8.35 -7.87
CA LEU A 39 -9.42 -7.01 -7.65
C LEU A 39 -10.14 -6.44 -8.87
N VAL A 40 -9.74 -6.83 -10.09
CA VAL A 40 -10.44 -6.46 -11.33
C VAL A 40 -11.85 -7.05 -11.32
N TYR A 41 -11.97 -8.32 -10.96
CA TYR A 41 -13.25 -9.01 -10.86
C TYR A 41 -14.14 -8.36 -9.80
N GLU A 42 -13.62 -8.11 -8.60
CA GLU A 42 -14.37 -7.45 -7.53
C GLU A 42 -14.87 -6.06 -7.93
N GLN A 43 -14.06 -5.27 -8.63
CA GLN A 43 -14.47 -3.97 -9.16
C GLN A 43 -15.57 -4.12 -10.21
N ALA A 44 -15.41 -5.05 -11.16
CA ALA A 44 -16.40 -5.29 -12.20
C ALA A 44 -17.76 -5.74 -11.63
N GLU A 45 -17.72 -6.65 -10.64
CA GLU A 45 -18.89 -7.11 -9.89
C GLU A 45 -19.56 -5.97 -9.11
N ALA A 46 -18.75 -5.12 -8.46
CA ALA A 46 -19.27 -3.97 -7.73
C ALA A 46 -20.04 -3.00 -8.67
N PHE A 47 -19.59 -2.83 -9.92
CA PHE A 47 -20.32 -2.05 -10.91
C PHE A 47 -21.56 -2.76 -11.45
N ARG A 48 -21.46 -4.05 -11.74
CA ARG A 48 -22.60 -4.87 -12.20
C ARG A 48 -23.74 -4.88 -11.19
N GLY A 49 -23.41 -4.86 -9.89
CA GLY A 49 -24.39 -4.80 -8.81
C GLY A 49 -25.08 -3.43 -8.61
N ILE A 50 -24.80 -2.42 -9.44
CA ILE A 50 -25.44 -1.10 -9.35
C ILE A 50 -26.51 -0.93 -10.42
N ASP A 51 -27.77 -0.97 -9.99
CA ASP A 51 -28.93 -0.70 -10.86
C ASP A 51 -28.76 0.61 -11.65
N GLY A 52 -28.86 0.53 -12.98
CA GLY A 52 -28.75 1.65 -13.90
C GLY A 52 -27.35 1.88 -14.50
N VAL A 53 -26.32 1.15 -14.04
CA VAL A 53 -25.05 1.07 -14.76
C VAL A 53 -25.20 0.08 -15.91
N VAL A 54 -24.96 0.54 -17.14
CA VAL A 54 -25.13 -0.28 -18.37
C VAL A 54 -23.81 -0.69 -19.01
N GLY A 55 -22.69 -0.29 -18.42
CA GLY A 55 -21.38 -0.60 -18.96
C GLY A 55 -20.24 -0.16 -18.06
N ILE A 56 -19.05 -0.61 -18.45
CA ILE A 56 -17.80 -0.36 -17.74
C ILE A 56 -16.79 0.17 -18.76
N ARG A 57 -16.09 1.25 -18.40
CA ARG A 57 -14.97 1.83 -19.11
C ARG A 57 -13.72 1.66 -18.27
N GLU A 58 -12.67 1.10 -18.85
CA GLU A 58 -11.33 1.12 -18.24
C GLU A 58 -10.57 2.38 -18.64
N HIS A 59 -9.86 2.97 -17.68
CA HIS A 59 -8.87 4.01 -17.94
C HIS A 59 -7.50 3.38 -18.20
N PHE A 60 -7.15 3.18 -19.47
CA PHE A 60 -5.89 2.53 -19.90
C PHE A 60 -4.61 3.36 -19.69
N GLY A 61 -4.72 4.57 -19.11
CA GLY A 61 -3.58 5.45 -18.87
C GLY A 61 -2.73 5.73 -20.11
N ILE A 62 -1.40 5.75 -19.94
CA ILE A 62 -0.41 6.11 -20.99
C ILE A 62 0.37 4.93 -21.59
N ALA A 63 0.11 3.68 -21.18
CA ALA A 63 0.92 2.52 -21.58
C ALA A 63 0.09 1.35 -22.15
N VAL A 64 -0.67 1.62 -23.21
CA VAL A 64 -1.56 0.66 -23.89
C VAL A 64 -0.81 -0.57 -24.46
N SER A 65 0.50 -0.45 -24.72
CA SER A 65 1.30 -1.51 -25.36
C SER A 65 1.72 -2.66 -24.42
N ARG A 66 1.38 -2.60 -23.14
CA ARG A 66 1.77 -3.59 -22.13
C ARG A 66 0.56 -4.14 -21.38
N MET A 67 -0.26 -4.94 -22.07
CA MET A 67 -1.39 -5.65 -21.44
C MET A 67 -0.89 -6.50 -20.27
N SER A 68 -1.51 -6.37 -19.09
CA SER A 68 -1.17 -7.15 -17.89
C SER A 68 -2.17 -8.29 -17.69
N VAL A 69 -1.88 -9.19 -16.75
CA VAL A 69 -2.84 -10.23 -16.32
C VAL A 69 -4.20 -9.64 -15.92
N ASN A 70 -4.24 -8.40 -15.42
CA ASN A 70 -5.46 -7.70 -15.07
C ASN A 70 -6.30 -7.39 -16.32
N THR A 71 -5.65 -6.97 -17.42
CA THR A 71 -6.29 -6.75 -18.71
C THR A 71 -6.83 -8.06 -19.30
N ASP A 72 -6.05 -9.14 -19.19
CA ASP A 72 -6.47 -10.45 -19.68
C ASP A 72 -7.69 -10.96 -18.91
N LEU A 73 -7.74 -10.80 -17.58
CA LEU A 73 -8.92 -11.15 -16.80
C LEU A 73 -10.14 -10.31 -17.20
N PHE A 74 -10.00 -8.98 -17.33
CA PHE A 74 -11.12 -8.15 -17.74
C PHE A 74 -11.64 -8.54 -19.13
N ARG A 75 -10.75 -8.92 -20.05
CA ARG A 75 -11.14 -9.46 -21.36
C ARG A 75 -11.97 -10.73 -21.23
N GLU A 76 -11.56 -11.67 -20.38
CA GLU A 76 -12.34 -12.89 -20.15
C GLU A 76 -13.69 -12.59 -19.47
N TYR A 77 -13.70 -11.67 -18.49
CA TYR A 77 -14.93 -11.21 -17.84
C TYR A 77 -15.91 -10.61 -18.84
N VAL A 78 -15.47 -9.74 -19.76
CA VAL A 78 -16.36 -9.12 -20.77
C VAL A 78 -16.95 -10.16 -21.73
N LYS A 79 -16.22 -11.24 -22.04
CA LYS A 79 -16.75 -12.34 -22.86
C LYS A 79 -17.80 -13.16 -22.12
N ASN A 80 -17.63 -13.36 -20.82
CA ASN A 80 -18.55 -14.14 -19.99
C ASN A 80 -18.69 -13.55 -18.58
N PRO A 81 -19.52 -12.50 -18.39
CA PRO A 81 -19.67 -11.82 -17.10
C PRO A 81 -20.27 -12.71 -15.99
N GLU A 82 -21.00 -13.76 -16.37
CA GLU A 82 -21.63 -14.69 -15.43
C GLU A 82 -20.69 -15.81 -14.98
N ALA A 83 -19.48 -15.90 -15.55
CA ALA A 83 -18.51 -16.91 -15.13
C ALA A 83 -18.01 -16.65 -13.71
N PRO A 84 -17.80 -17.71 -12.90
CA PRO A 84 -17.13 -17.58 -11.62
C PRO A 84 -15.67 -17.16 -11.82
N LEU A 85 -15.11 -16.43 -10.86
CA LEU A 85 -13.73 -15.96 -10.89
C LEU A 85 -12.71 -17.08 -11.16
N SER A 86 -12.92 -18.28 -10.61
CA SER A 86 -12.04 -19.44 -10.81
C SER A 86 -11.89 -19.80 -12.29
N ASP A 87 -12.98 -19.75 -13.05
CA ASP A 87 -12.99 -20.15 -14.45
C ASP A 87 -12.30 -19.08 -15.32
N LEU A 88 -12.54 -17.80 -14.99
CA LEU A 88 -11.86 -16.68 -15.63
C LEU A 88 -10.35 -16.72 -15.37
N LEU A 89 -9.94 -16.97 -14.13
CA LEU A 89 -8.52 -17.10 -13.77
C LEU A 89 -7.87 -18.30 -14.46
N ALA A 90 -8.56 -19.44 -14.54
CA ALA A 90 -8.07 -20.61 -15.27
C ALA A 90 -7.87 -20.32 -16.76
N ALA A 91 -8.80 -19.59 -17.39
CA ALA A 91 -8.68 -19.17 -18.78
C ALA A 91 -7.48 -18.24 -19.01
N VAL A 92 -7.24 -17.29 -18.10
CA VAL A 92 -6.07 -16.41 -18.15
C VAL A 92 -4.77 -17.19 -17.95
N ALA A 93 -4.72 -18.07 -16.95
CA ALA A 93 -3.54 -18.87 -16.62
C ALA A 93 -3.18 -19.86 -17.73
N ALA A 94 -4.16 -20.37 -18.48
CA ALA A 94 -3.91 -21.24 -19.64
C ALA A 94 -2.99 -20.57 -20.68
N GLY A 95 -3.04 -19.24 -20.80
CA GLY A 95 -2.15 -18.47 -21.69
C GLY A 95 -0.69 -18.38 -21.22
N TYR A 96 -0.36 -18.93 -20.06
CA TYR A 96 1.01 -19.01 -19.51
C TYR A 96 1.59 -20.44 -19.61
N GLY A 97 0.83 -21.39 -20.16
CA GLY A 97 1.18 -22.79 -20.22
C GLY A 97 0.79 -23.57 -18.95
N PRO A 98 0.73 -24.92 -19.04
CA PRO A 98 0.18 -25.77 -17.97
C PRO A 98 1.13 -26.00 -16.78
N ASN A 99 2.43 -25.76 -16.95
CA ASN A 99 3.44 -26.22 -16.01
C ASN A 99 3.47 -25.45 -14.67
N ALA A 100 2.96 -24.21 -14.66
CA ALA A 100 3.11 -23.28 -13.54
C ALA A 100 1.79 -22.64 -13.09
N THR A 101 0.64 -23.21 -13.48
CA THR A 101 -0.69 -22.64 -13.21
C THR A 101 -0.92 -22.41 -11.70
N ASP A 102 -0.59 -23.38 -10.86
CA ASP A 102 -0.81 -23.27 -9.41
C ASP A 102 0.04 -22.15 -8.78
N GLU A 103 1.31 -22.03 -9.17
CA GLU A 103 2.19 -20.95 -8.72
C GLU A 103 1.68 -19.58 -9.13
N LEU A 104 1.24 -19.42 -10.39
CA LEU A 104 0.72 -18.16 -10.91
C LEU A 104 -0.55 -17.74 -10.16
N LEU A 105 -1.52 -18.64 -10.02
CA LEU A 105 -2.78 -18.37 -9.33
C LEU A 105 -2.54 -17.99 -7.87
N ALA A 106 -1.65 -18.71 -7.17
CA ALA A 106 -1.28 -18.39 -5.80
C ALA A 106 -0.59 -17.02 -5.70
N ALA A 107 0.33 -16.70 -6.61
CA ALA A 107 1.03 -15.41 -6.63
C ALA A 107 0.04 -14.25 -6.85
N TRP A 108 -0.89 -14.41 -7.78
CA TRP A 108 -1.91 -13.40 -8.10
C TRP A 108 -2.88 -13.16 -6.94
N ASN A 109 -3.24 -14.21 -6.20
CA ASN A 109 -4.04 -14.06 -4.98
C ASN A 109 -3.27 -13.30 -3.89
N LEU A 110 -2.00 -13.65 -3.63
CA LEU A 110 -1.18 -12.95 -2.64
C LEU A 110 -0.96 -11.49 -3.01
N SER A 111 -0.71 -11.19 -4.28
CA SER A 111 -0.60 -9.82 -4.79
C SER A 111 -1.90 -9.03 -4.59
N SER A 112 -3.07 -9.64 -4.85
CA SER A 112 -4.37 -9.01 -4.61
C SER A 112 -4.60 -8.74 -3.11
N ARG A 113 -4.23 -9.69 -2.24
CA ARG A 113 -4.27 -9.51 -0.78
C ARG A 113 -3.35 -8.38 -0.31
N ALA A 114 -2.13 -8.31 -0.83
CA ALA A 114 -1.18 -7.25 -0.49
C ALA A 114 -1.75 -5.85 -0.76
N VAL A 115 -2.38 -5.65 -1.92
CA VAL A 115 -3.01 -4.37 -2.28
C VAL A 115 -4.12 -3.97 -1.31
N ARG A 116 -4.91 -4.93 -0.79
CA ARG A 116 -5.95 -4.66 0.21
C ARG A 116 -5.37 -4.16 1.55
N TYR A 117 -4.14 -4.55 1.88
CA TYR A 117 -3.47 -4.06 3.09
C TYR A 117 -2.96 -2.63 2.94
N ILE A 118 -2.72 -2.14 1.72
CA ILE A 118 -2.28 -0.76 1.50
C ILE A 118 -3.35 0.20 2.04
N PRO A 119 -3.00 1.14 2.94
CA PRO A 119 -3.97 1.95 3.67
C PRO A 119 -4.53 3.14 2.88
N PHE A 120 -5.10 2.88 1.71
CA PHE A 120 -5.75 3.89 0.86
C PHE A 120 -6.88 4.66 1.57
N ASP A 121 -7.49 4.06 2.60
CA ASP A 121 -8.46 4.68 3.48
C ASP A 121 -7.89 5.81 4.34
N ALA A 122 -6.61 5.74 4.70
CA ALA A 122 -5.95 6.76 5.51
C ALA A 122 -5.38 7.91 4.67
N SER A 123 -4.85 7.61 3.48
CA SER A 123 -4.47 8.63 2.51
C SER A 123 -4.48 8.12 1.09
N TYR A 124 -5.13 8.90 0.22
CA TYR A 124 -5.05 8.72 -1.21
C TYR A 124 -3.62 8.89 -1.74
N SER A 125 -2.75 9.67 -1.07
CA SER A 125 -1.37 9.86 -1.52
C SER A 125 -0.51 8.59 -1.43
N PHE A 126 -0.98 7.52 -0.79
CA PHE A 126 -0.32 6.22 -0.86
C PHE A 126 -0.36 5.59 -2.27
N CYS A 127 -1.19 6.13 -3.17
CA CYS A 127 -1.07 5.95 -4.61
C CYS A 127 0.30 6.37 -5.20
N ASN A 128 1.16 7.04 -4.44
CA ASN A 128 2.50 7.43 -4.87
C ASN A 128 3.62 6.57 -4.27
N LEU A 129 3.29 5.51 -3.52
CA LEU A 129 4.29 4.63 -2.90
C LEU A 129 5.24 4.01 -3.92
N THR A 130 4.78 3.79 -5.15
CA THR A 130 5.61 3.28 -6.26
C THR A 130 6.72 4.23 -6.72
N HIS A 131 6.68 5.50 -6.31
CA HIS A 131 7.72 6.49 -6.61
C HIS A 131 8.68 6.71 -5.45
N LYS A 132 8.35 6.21 -4.26
CA LYS A 132 9.21 6.37 -3.11
C LYS A 132 10.33 5.33 -3.19
N PRO A 133 11.60 5.72 -2.97
CA PRO A 133 12.63 4.74 -2.74
C PRO A 133 12.35 3.96 -1.44
N ALA A 134 13.08 2.87 -1.22
CA ALA A 134 13.08 2.19 0.08
C ALA A 134 13.56 3.11 1.21
N LYS A 135 14.38 4.13 0.87
CA LYS A 135 14.87 5.14 1.81
C LYS A 135 13.77 6.10 2.25
N HIS A 136 13.86 6.54 3.50
CA HIS A 136 13.11 7.67 4.03
C HIS A 136 14.05 8.69 4.68
N ASP A 137 13.51 9.87 4.99
CA ASP A 137 14.22 10.86 5.79
C ASP A 137 14.24 10.48 7.28
N TRP A 138 15.03 11.22 8.06
CA TRP A 138 15.09 11.10 9.51
C TRP A 138 14.18 12.11 10.21
N ASP A 139 13.20 12.68 9.49
CA ASP A 139 12.10 13.41 10.08
C ASP A 139 11.02 12.42 10.54
N ALA A 140 10.14 12.83 11.45
CA ALA A 140 9.06 11.94 11.86
C ALA A 140 8.11 11.65 10.70
N ALA A 141 7.75 10.37 10.55
CA ALA A 141 6.79 9.95 9.56
C ALA A 141 5.45 10.69 9.72
N THR A 142 4.92 11.17 8.60
CA THR A 142 3.60 11.83 8.53
C THR A 142 2.68 11.07 7.59
N VAL A 143 1.38 11.29 7.74
CA VAL A 143 0.37 10.84 6.80
C VAL A 143 0.14 11.99 5.85
N PRO A 144 0.55 11.87 4.58
CA PRO A 144 0.35 12.92 3.59
C PRO A 144 -1.14 13.17 3.44
N ALA A 145 -1.62 14.33 3.87
CA ALA A 145 -3.00 14.74 3.70
C ALA A 145 -3.05 15.88 2.69
N TRP A 146 -3.78 15.67 1.60
CA TRP A 146 -4.12 16.72 0.66
C TRP A 146 -5.58 17.07 0.90
N HIS A 147 -5.84 18.27 1.39
CA HIS A 147 -7.15 18.87 1.21
C HIS A 147 -7.24 19.33 -0.25
N TRP A 148 -8.26 18.85 -0.96
CA TRP A 148 -8.74 19.56 -2.14
C TRP A 148 -9.92 20.39 -1.67
N ASP A 149 -9.76 21.70 -1.75
CA ASP A 149 -10.88 22.64 -1.65
C ASP A 149 -11.73 22.48 -2.91
N THR A 150 -12.45 21.36 -3.01
CA THR A 150 -13.55 21.22 -3.96
C THR A 150 -14.80 21.63 -3.21
N PRO A 151 -15.35 22.83 -3.45
CA PRO A 151 -16.58 23.25 -2.80
C PRO A 151 -17.64 22.16 -2.99
N ALA A 152 -18.44 21.89 -1.96
CA ALA A 152 -19.41 20.79 -1.99
C ALA A 152 -20.44 20.92 -3.13
N TRP A 153 -20.61 22.11 -3.72
CA TRP A 153 -21.46 22.35 -4.89
C TRP A 153 -20.80 22.00 -6.24
N GLU A 154 -19.48 21.79 -6.29
CA GLU A 154 -18.74 21.23 -7.43
C GLU A 154 -18.54 19.71 -7.31
N ALA A 155 -18.77 19.13 -6.13
CA ALA A 155 -18.61 17.71 -5.86
C ALA A 155 -19.96 16.98 -5.71
N ASN A 156 -20.30 16.09 -6.64
CA ASN A 156 -21.48 15.20 -6.55
C ASN A 156 -21.33 14.09 -5.48
N ARG A 157 -20.30 14.18 -4.63
CA ARG A 157 -19.92 13.18 -3.63
C ARG A 157 -20.56 13.58 -2.30
N ARG A 158 -21.38 12.69 -1.73
CA ARG A 158 -21.65 12.73 -0.28
C ARG A 158 -20.35 12.34 0.43
N ALA A 159 -19.51 13.31 0.73
CA ALA A 159 -18.37 13.14 1.62
C ALA A 159 -18.70 13.81 2.95
N PHE A 160 -18.59 13.06 4.04
CA PHE A 160 -18.55 13.65 5.37
C PHE A 160 -17.13 14.14 5.60
N TYR A 161 -16.90 15.45 5.46
CA TYR A 161 -15.63 16.05 5.78
C TYR A 161 -15.53 16.22 7.30
N MET A 162 -14.66 15.46 7.94
CA MET A 162 -14.33 15.68 9.34
C MET A 162 -13.18 16.68 9.40
N ILE A 163 -13.49 17.93 9.74
CA ILE A 163 -12.46 18.92 10.05
C ILE A 163 -11.94 18.59 11.44
N THR A 164 -10.71 18.12 11.52
CA THR A 164 -10.02 17.91 12.79
C THR A 164 -9.09 19.09 13.07
N HIS A 165 -9.13 19.61 14.30
CA HIS A 165 -8.15 20.56 14.82
C HIS A 165 -6.90 19.83 15.37
N ALA A 166 -6.79 18.52 15.15
CA ALA A 166 -5.58 17.78 15.46
C ALA A 166 -4.54 18.04 14.37
N THR A 167 -3.49 18.77 14.75
CA THR A 167 -2.35 19.09 13.88
C THR A 167 -1.25 18.02 13.91
N ALA A 168 -1.45 16.93 14.67
CA ALA A 168 -0.51 15.82 14.80
C ALA A 168 -1.27 14.49 14.71
N ILE A 169 -0.66 13.50 14.04
CA ILE A 169 -1.23 12.17 13.84
C ILE A 169 -1.03 11.34 15.11
N HIS A 170 -2.05 10.57 15.47
CA HIS A 170 -2.01 9.72 16.67
C HIS A 170 -1.02 8.54 16.51
N PRO A 171 -0.26 8.12 17.54
CA PRO A 171 0.73 7.06 17.39
C PRO A 171 0.11 5.73 16.96
N TRP A 172 -1.09 5.39 17.44
CA TRP A 172 -1.83 4.20 16.97
C TRP A 172 -2.15 4.23 15.49
N MET A 173 -2.40 5.40 14.90
CA MET A 173 -2.60 5.50 13.46
C MET A 173 -1.29 5.21 12.73
N LEU A 174 -0.16 5.77 13.19
CA LEU A 174 1.15 5.45 12.60
C LEU A 174 1.46 3.95 12.73
N GLU A 175 1.06 3.32 13.85
CA GLU A 175 1.34 1.90 14.11
C GLU A 175 0.52 1.00 13.19
N ASP A 176 -0.79 1.27 13.08
CA ASP A 176 -1.67 0.57 12.15
C ASP A 176 -1.16 0.67 10.70
N LEU A 177 -0.79 1.89 10.26
CA LEU A 177 -0.24 2.12 8.92
C LEU A 177 1.07 1.36 8.72
N GLY A 178 1.97 1.43 9.69
CA GLY A 178 3.25 0.71 9.64
C GLY A 178 3.05 -0.81 9.53
N LEU A 179 2.17 -1.39 10.35
CA LEU A 179 1.88 -2.81 10.34
C LEU A 179 1.22 -3.27 9.03
N ARG A 180 0.21 -2.54 8.57
CA ARG A 180 -0.48 -2.84 7.31
C ARG A 180 0.46 -2.78 6.10
N MET A 181 1.31 -1.76 6.02
CA MET A 181 2.30 -1.66 4.95
C MET A 181 3.37 -2.76 5.02
N GLY A 182 3.80 -3.13 6.22
CA GLY A 182 4.74 -4.24 6.43
C GLY A 182 4.15 -5.58 5.97
N GLU A 183 2.89 -5.83 6.31
CA GLU A 183 2.17 -7.03 5.89
C GLU A 183 1.95 -7.07 4.36
N ALA A 184 1.60 -5.94 3.75
CA ALA A 184 1.53 -5.81 2.29
C ALA A 184 2.87 -6.17 1.62
N ALA A 185 3.99 -5.67 2.15
CA ALA A 185 5.32 -5.99 1.65
C ALA A 185 5.65 -7.49 1.76
N ASN A 186 5.24 -8.15 2.85
CA ASN A 186 5.44 -9.59 3.04
C ASN A 186 4.70 -10.41 1.98
N TYR A 187 3.42 -10.12 1.75
CA TYR A 187 2.64 -10.81 0.71
C TYR A 187 3.23 -10.63 -0.68
N PHE A 188 3.71 -9.43 -1.02
CA PHE A 188 4.37 -9.21 -2.31
C PHE A 188 5.67 -10.02 -2.44
N ARG A 189 6.49 -10.12 -1.39
CA ARG A 189 7.69 -10.97 -1.40
C ARG A 189 7.36 -12.45 -1.52
N GLU A 190 6.29 -12.92 -0.90
CA GLU A 190 5.82 -14.30 -1.07
C GLU A 190 5.30 -14.57 -2.48
N ALA A 191 4.58 -13.61 -3.08
CA ALA A 191 4.15 -13.67 -4.47
C ALA A 191 5.36 -13.76 -5.43
N VAL A 192 6.42 -12.97 -5.18
CA VAL A 192 7.67 -13.03 -5.97
C VAL A 192 8.27 -14.44 -5.94
N LYS A 193 8.39 -15.07 -4.77
CA LYS A 193 8.92 -16.44 -4.66
C LYS A 193 8.10 -17.46 -5.47
N LEU A 194 6.79 -17.28 -5.56
CA LEU A 194 5.92 -18.13 -6.38
C LEU A 194 6.15 -17.90 -7.87
N LEU A 195 6.28 -16.63 -8.30
CA LEU A 195 6.57 -16.30 -9.69
C LEU A 195 7.96 -16.78 -10.13
N GLU A 196 8.97 -16.72 -9.25
CA GLU A 196 10.30 -17.29 -9.50
C GLU A 196 10.20 -18.81 -9.72
N ARG A 197 9.45 -19.53 -8.88
CA ARG A 197 9.17 -20.95 -9.11
C ARG A 197 8.42 -21.21 -10.42
N ALA A 198 7.52 -20.32 -10.81
CA ALA A 198 6.82 -20.43 -12.10
C ALA A 198 7.79 -20.29 -13.29
N LEU A 199 8.79 -19.40 -13.19
CA LEU A 199 9.86 -19.28 -14.18
C LEU A 199 10.70 -20.56 -14.27
N ASP A 200 11.09 -21.13 -13.12
CA ASP A 200 11.88 -22.38 -13.07
C ASP A 200 11.14 -23.57 -13.72
N LYS A 201 9.80 -23.57 -13.68
CA LYS A 201 8.96 -24.57 -14.33
C LYS A 201 8.73 -24.36 -15.83
N GLY A 202 9.30 -23.29 -16.41
CA GLY A 202 9.23 -23.03 -17.85
C GLY A 202 7.87 -22.49 -18.32
N VAL A 203 7.41 -21.42 -17.68
CA VAL A 203 6.22 -20.66 -18.11
C VAL A 203 6.39 -20.07 -19.52
N GLU A 204 5.33 -20.09 -20.34
CA GLU A 204 5.41 -19.65 -21.75
C GLU A 204 5.60 -18.14 -21.89
N LYS A 205 4.95 -17.34 -21.04
CA LYS A 205 5.06 -15.87 -21.00
C LYS A 205 6.12 -15.41 -19.99
N ALA A 206 7.34 -15.96 -20.08
CA ALA A 206 8.41 -15.71 -19.10
C ALA A 206 8.74 -14.21 -18.91
N ASP A 207 8.75 -13.41 -19.98
CA ASP A 207 9.06 -11.98 -19.89
C ASP A 207 7.99 -11.21 -19.11
N ASP A 208 6.71 -11.55 -19.28
CA ASP A 208 5.63 -10.94 -18.50
C ASP A 208 5.76 -11.27 -17.02
N VAL A 209 6.10 -12.51 -16.68
CA VAL A 209 6.33 -12.94 -15.29
C VAL A 209 7.54 -12.22 -14.69
N ARG A 210 8.61 -11.99 -15.46
CA ARG A 210 9.76 -11.18 -15.00
C ARG A 210 9.38 -9.73 -14.70
N ASP A 211 8.55 -9.12 -15.54
CA ASP A 211 8.06 -7.77 -15.29
C ASP A 211 7.17 -7.71 -14.04
N GLN A 212 6.30 -8.72 -13.83
CA GLN A 212 5.50 -8.86 -12.61
C GLN A 212 6.41 -8.92 -11.37
N ILE A 213 7.47 -9.74 -11.39
CA ILE A 213 8.45 -9.85 -10.30
C ILE A 213 9.11 -8.51 -10.02
N ALA A 214 9.57 -7.80 -11.05
CA ALA A 214 10.25 -6.51 -10.91
C ALA A 214 9.35 -5.47 -10.21
N ASP A 215 8.09 -5.39 -10.63
CA ASP A 215 7.12 -4.46 -10.06
C ASP A 215 6.73 -4.82 -8.62
N LEU A 216 6.53 -6.11 -8.33
CA LEU A 216 6.25 -6.60 -6.98
C LEU A 216 7.41 -6.34 -6.02
N ASN A 217 8.65 -6.59 -6.44
CA ASN A 217 9.85 -6.30 -5.63
C ASN A 217 9.96 -4.81 -5.31
N LYS A 218 9.78 -3.95 -6.32
CA LYS A 218 9.81 -2.50 -6.15
C LYS A 218 8.78 -2.02 -5.14
N LEU A 219 7.55 -2.50 -5.27
CA LEU A 219 6.47 -2.18 -4.33
C LEU A 219 6.77 -2.69 -2.92
N ALA A 220 7.22 -3.94 -2.80
CA ALA A 220 7.56 -4.55 -1.51
C ALA A 220 8.62 -3.74 -0.77
N SER A 221 9.71 -3.35 -1.42
CA SER A 221 10.77 -2.56 -0.80
C SER A 221 10.31 -1.15 -0.40
N SER A 222 9.47 -0.51 -1.24
CA SER A 222 8.95 0.84 -0.97
C SER A 222 7.94 0.85 0.20
N LEU A 223 7.05 -0.14 0.23
CA LEU A 223 6.10 -0.36 1.32
C LEU A 223 6.82 -0.70 2.62
N ARG A 224 7.85 -1.55 2.54
CA ARG A 224 8.65 -1.91 3.70
C ARG A 224 9.41 -0.71 4.27
N GLY A 225 10.02 0.11 3.42
CA GLY A 225 10.67 1.36 3.86
C GLY A 225 9.68 2.31 4.53
N SER A 226 8.49 2.48 3.94
CA SER A 226 7.43 3.29 4.56
C SER A 226 6.94 2.71 5.89
N SER A 227 6.79 1.39 5.98
CA SER A 227 6.43 0.67 7.20
C SER A 227 7.44 0.94 8.32
N LEU A 228 8.73 0.80 8.01
CA LEU A 228 9.82 1.02 8.96
C LEU A 228 9.86 2.48 9.40
N HIS A 229 9.72 3.45 8.50
CA HIS A 229 9.66 4.87 8.86
C HIS A 229 8.58 5.17 9.92
N TYR A 230 7.38 4.62 9.74
CA TYR A 230 6.28 4.76 10.70
C TYR A 230 6.60 4.11 12.05
N LEU A 231 7.11 2.87 12.04
CA LEU A 231 7.39 2.11 13.25
C LEU A 231 8.59 2.66 14.02
N GLU A 232 9.63 3.12 13.33
CA GLU A 232 10.80 3.78 13.92
C GLU A 232 10.42 5.11 14.55
N THR A 233 9.54 5.89 13.90
CA THR A 233 9.00 7.13 14.47
C THR A 233 8.32 6.87 15.80
N ILE A 234 7.56 5.78 15.91
CA ILE A 234 6.90 5.37 17.16
C ILE A 234 7.93 4.89 18.19
N ALA A 235 8.87 4.05 17.80
CA ALA A 235 9.88 3.53 18.72
C ALA A 235 10.77 4.66 19.26
N ALA A 236 11.17 5.62 18.43
CA ALA A 236 11.88 6.82 18.86
C ALA A 236 11.05 7.70 19.82
N TYR A 237 9.74 7.79 19.59
CA TYR A 237 8.83 8.41 20.55
C TYR A 237 8.83 7.69 21.90
N ASP A 238 8.72 6.35 21.90
CA ASP A 238 8.71 5.54 23.12
C ASP A 238 10.03 5.69 23.91
N VAL A 239 11.19 5.78 23.23
CA VAL A 239 12.49 6.06 23.87
C VAL A 239 12.46 7.42 24.57
N ARG A 240 11.97 8.47 23.89
CA ARG A 240 11.87 9.82 24.47
C ARG A 240 10.93 9.87 25.67
N VAL A 241 9.79 9.17 25.61
CA VAL A 241 8.85 9.07 26.72
C VAL A 241 9.50 8.40 27.93
N ALA A 242 10.18 7.27 27.72
CA ALA A 242 10.85 6.55 28.80
C ALA A 242 11.96 7.38 29.46
N LEU A 243 12.77 8.10 28.66
CA LEU A 243 13.77 9.04 29.16
C LEU A 243 13.15 10.13 30.06
N LYS A 244 12.02 10.69 29.64
CA LYS A 244 11.31 11.73 30.40
C LYS A 244 10.70 11.20 31.70
N GLN A 245 10.21 9.96 31.68
CA GLN A 245 9.66 9.28 32.86
C GLN A 245 10.76 8.81 33.83
N GLY A 246 12.02 8.75 33.38
CA GLY A 246 13.12 8.14 34.14
C GLY A 246 13.01 6.62 34.24
N ASP A 247 12.16 5.99 33.42
CA ASP A 247 11.94 4.55 33.42
C ASP A 247 13.03 3.85 32.60
N ARG A 248 14.02 3.30 33.32
CA ARG A 248 15.17 2.61 32.72
C ARG A 248 14.80 1.30 32.03
N GLU A 249 13.79 0.59 32.52
CA GLU A 249 13.37 -0.68 31.92
C GLU A 249 12.68 -0.43 30.59
N LYS A 250 11.73 0.50 30.57
CA LYS A 250 11.03 0.91 29.36
C LYS A 250 11.98 1.52 28.33
N TYR A 251 12.96 2.30 28.79
CA TYR A 251 14.01 2.85 27.93
C TYR A 251 14.79 1.74 27.23
N GLY A 252 15.26 0.73 27.97
CA GLY A 252 15.99 -0.41 27.39
C GLY A 252 15.18 -1.15 26.33
N LYS A 253 13.91 -1.48 26.63
CA LYS A 253 12.99 -2.15 25.70
C LYS A 253 12.73 -1.31 24.43
N ALA A 254 12.54 0.00 24.59
CA ALA A 254 12.30 0.90 23.46
C ALA A 254 13.55 1.06 22.58
N CYS A 255 14.74 1.14 23.16
CA CYS A 255 16.00 1.17 22.42
C CYS A 255 16.25 -0.14 21.66
N GLU A 256 15.94 -1.30 22.27
CA GLU A 256 16.04 -2.60 21.60
C GLU A 256 15.07 -2.69 20.41
N ARG A 257 13.81 -2.25 20.60
CA ARG A 257 12.81 -2.19 19.51
C ARG A 257 13.31 -1.31 18.37
N LEU A 258 13.77 -0.10 18.66
CA LEU A 258 14.26 0.83 17.63
C LEU A 258 15.51 0.27 16.93
N GLY A 259 16.47 -0.28 17.66
CA GLY A 259 17.67 -0.90 17.08
C GLY A 259 17.34 -2.02 16.10
N ARG A 260 16.37 -2.88 16.44
CA ARG A 260 15.89 -3.95 15.55
C ARG A 260 15.24 -3.41 14.28
N LEU A 261 14.43 -2.35 14.40
CA LEU A 261 13.79 -1.72 13.24
C LEU A 261 14.84 -1.11 12.30
N LEU A 262 15.85 -0.43 12.85
CA LEU A 262 16.96 0.10 12.05
C LEU A 262 17.79 -1.01 11.38
N ASP A 263 17.96 -2.17 12.04
CA ASP A 263 18.60 -3.34 11.41
C ASP A 263 17.74 -3.90 10.25
N GLU A 264 16.42 -3.92 10.42
CA GLU A 264 15.48 -4.31 9.37
C GLU A 264 15.45 -3.32 8.19
N ASP A 265 15.64 -2.02 8.44
CA ASP A 265 15.70 -0.99 7.40
C ASP A 265 17.02 -1.02 6.64
N LEU A 266 18.15 -1.21 7.35
CA LEU A 266 19.44 -1.48 6.69
C LEU A 266 19.36 -2.67 5.74
N ALA A 267 18.69 -3.76 6.15
CA ALA A 267 18.48 -4.93 5.30
C ALA A 267 17.55 -4.63 4.11
N ASN A 268 16.51 -3.81 4.29
CA ASN A 268 15.59 -3.42 3.22
C ASN A 268 16.24 -2.52 2.16
N GLN A 269 17.30 -1.80 2.55
CA GLN A 269 18.08 -0.92 1.68
C GLN A 269 19.38 -1.59 1.17
N ASP A 270 19.46 -2.91 1.19
CA ASP A 270 20.60 -3.70 0.69
C ASP A 270 21.95 -3.31 1.33
N GLY A 271 21.94 -2.92 2.61
CA GLY A 271 23.15 -2.55 3.33
C GLY A 271 23.71 -1.18 2.94
N ASP A 272 22.84 -0.24 2.59
CA ASP A 272 23.22 1.13 2.26
C ASP A 272 24.15 1.77 3.32
N GLU A 273 25.17 2.49 2.86
CA GLU A 273 26.21 3.06 3.73
C GLU A 273 25.66 4.14 4.67
N GLU A 274 24.79 5.02 4.17
CA GLU A 274 24.19 6.08 4.98
C GLU A 274 23.33 5.49 6.10
N MET A 275 22.58 4.44 5.78
CA MET A 275 21.78 3.73 6.77
C MET A 275 22.65 3.00 7.81
N ARG A 276 23.81 2.45 7.40
CA ARG A 276 24.78 1.85 8.32
C ARG A 276 25.33 2.89 9.29
N GLU A 277 25.73 4.06 8.81
CA GLU A 277 26.20 5.17 9.64
C GLU A 277 25.12 5.61 10.65
N VAL A 278 23.86 5.68 10.23
CA VAL A 278 22.73 6.00 11.12
C VAL A 278 22.60 4.97 12.22
N ARG A 279 22.66 3.68 11.88
CA ARG A 279 22.58 2.57 12.83
C ARG A 279 23.73 2.58 13.85
N GLU A 280 24.93 2.91 13.41
CA GLU A 280 26.12 3.05 14.27
C GLU A 280 26.00 4.26 15.22
N ARG A 281 25.54 5.40 14.71
CA ARG A 281 25.29 6.60 15.52
C ARG A 281 24.23 6.36 16.60
N PHE A 282 23.15 5.65 16.25
CA PHE A 282 22.16 5.24 17.23
C PHE A 282 22.75 4.29 18.28
N ALA A 283 23.58 3.32 17.88
CA ALA A 283 24.23 2.40 18.81
C ALA A 283 25.16 3.10 19.80
N ALA A 284 25.89 4.12 19.34
CA ALA A 284 26.85 4.86 20.13
C ALA A 284 26.19 5.76 21.19
N ASP A 285 25.11 6.46 20.82
CA ASP A 285 24.37 7.34 21.73
C ASP A 285 22.87 7.38 21.37
N PRO A 286 22.09 6.40 21.84
CA PRO A 286 20.66 6.34 21.55
C PRO A 286 19.89 7.57 22.01
N GLU A 287 20.27 8.14 23.17
CA GLU A 287 19.58 9.28 23.78
C GLU A 287 19.75 10.54 22.93
N THR A 288 20.97 10.88 22.55
CA THR A 288 21.23 12.03 21.68
C THR A 288 20.63 11.81 20.30
N TRP A 289 20.68 10.58 19.78
CA TRP A 289 20.14 10.28 18.46
C TRP A 289 18.62 10.52 18.39
N VAL A 290 17.83 9.99 19.33
CA VAL A 290 16.36 10.21 19.32
C VAL A 290 15.98 11.65 19.65
N ARG A 291 16.87 12.42 20.27
CA ARG A 291 16.68 13.86 20.47
C ARG A 291 16.89 14.66 19.19
N LEU A 292 17.59 14.13 18.19
CA LEU A 292 17.88 14.85 16.95
C LEU A 292 17.04 14.36 15.77
N ASN A 293 16.58 13.11 15.82
CA ASN A 293 15.91 12.44 14.70
C ASN A 293 14.49 12.00 15.05
N LEU A 294 13.68 11.82 14.01
CA LEU A 294 12.30 11.33 14.06
C LEU A 294 11.43 12.13 15.04
N GLN A 295 11.66 13.45 15.12
CA GLN A 295 10.93 14.32 16.04
C GLN A 295 9.52 14.62 15.51
N GLN A 296 8.50 14.35 16.31
CA GLN A 296 7.15 14.80 15.99
C GLN A 296 6.96 16.27 16.40
N PRO A 297 6.22 17.08 15.63
CA PRO A 297 6.00 18.48 15.96
C PRO A 297 5.29 18.65 17.33
N TYR A 298 5.98 19.28 18.28
CA TYR A 298 5.66 19.94 19.57
C TYR A 298 4.51 19.45 20.48
N ARG A 299 3.49 18.72 20.01
CA ARG A 299 2.29 18.37 20.80
C ARG A 299 2.52 17.24 21.79
N TYR A 300 3.53 16.41 21.55
CA TYR A 300 3.87 15.27 22.39
C TYR A 300 4.83 15.60 23.54
N ASP A 301 5.41 16.80 23.56
CA ASP A 301 6.26 17.25 24.68
C ASP A 301 5.45 17.81 25.85
N ASN A 302 4.12 17.95 25.71
CA ASN A 302 3.26 18.38 26.81
C ASN A 302 3.12 17.25 27.85
N PRO A 303 3.67 17.41 29.07
CA PRO A 303 3.66 16.36 30.11
C PRO A 303 2.24 15.90 30.48
N VAL A 304 1.24 16.78 30.42
CA VAL A 304 -0.16 16.45 30.76
C VAL A 304 -0.80 15.50 29.73
N LYS A 305 -0.33 15.52 28.47
CA LYS A 305 -0.88 14.65 27.41
C LYS A 305 -0.16 13.31 27.31
N LEU A 306 1.13 13.25 27.66
CA LEU A 306 1.93 12.03 27.66
C LEU A 306 1.33 10.95 28.56
N GLU A 307 0.89 11.32 29.76
CA GLU A 307 0.26 10.39 30.73
C GLU A 307 -1.10 9.84 30.25
N THR A 308 -1.82 10.59 29.41
CA THR A 308 -3.14 10.16 28.89
C THR A 308 -3.08 9.23 27.68
N PHE A 309 -1.96 9.20 26.93
CA PHE A 309 -1.83 8.40 25.69
C PHE A 309 -1.00 7.11 25.87
N ASP A 310 -0.30 6.96 26.99
CA ASP A 310 0.58 5.84 27.28
C ASP A 310 -0.19 4.66 27.91
N GLN A 311 -1.15 4.11 27.18
CA GLN A 311 -1.86 2.86 27.54
C GLN A 311 -1.29 1.62 26.81
N ARG A 312 -0.12 1.76 26.17
CA ARG A 312 0.47 0.71 25.31
C ARG A 312 1.31 -0.33 26.06
N TRP A 313 1.34 -0.26 27.38
CA TRP A 313 2.12 -1.13 28.26
C TRP A 313 1.27 -1.61 29.43
#